data_AF-A0A953B251-F1
#
_entry.id   AF-A0A953B251-F1
#
_cell.length_a   1.000
_cell.length_b   1.000
_cell.length_c   1.000
_cell.angle_alpha   90.00
_cell.angle_beta   90.00
_cell.angle_gamma   90.00
#
_symmetry.space_group_name_H-M   'P 1'
#
loop_
_entity.id
_entity.type
_entity.pdbx_description
1 polymer ?
#
loop_
_entity_poly.entity_id
_entity_poly.type
_entity_poly.pdbx_seq_one_letter_code
_entity_poly.pdbx_strand_id
1 'polypeptide(L)'
;TLVHNPDHAEGISASLKRGLAAVPAEADGALVCLADMPLVGPATLDRLIAAFNPVEGRTICVPTWNGKRGNPVLWARRFFPEMAQLSGDVGARHLIGEHADLVCEVAMPDDSVLTDVDTPEALAALRAARQQPAG
;
A
#
# COMPACT_ATOMS: atom_id res chain seq x y z
N THR A 1 -15.49 -7.37 -1.55
CA THR A 1 -15.58 -8.59 -0.71
C THR A 1 -14.85 -8.35 0.59
N LEU A 2 -15.42 -8.74 1.73
CA LEU A 2 -14.72 -8.79 3.01
C LEU A 2 -14.17 -10.21 3.20
N VAL A 3 -12.90 -10.35 3.56
CA VAL A 3 -12.24 -11.65 3.76
C VAL A 3 -11.77 -11.73 5.20
N HIS A 4 -12.26 -12.74 5.93
CA HIS A 4 -11.81 -13.00 7.29
C HIS A 4 -10.52 -13.83 7.26
N ASN A 5 -9.51 -13.42 8.04
CA ASN A 5 -8.29 -14.20 8.25
C ASN A 5 -8.33 -14.91 9.61
N PRO A 6 -8.72 -16.20 9.67
CA PRO A 6 -8.66 -16.96 10.92
C PRO A 6 -7.21 -17.14 11.40
N ASP A 7 -6.23 -17.12 10.50
CA ASP A 7 -4.81 -17.42 10.77
C ASP A 7 -3.98 -16.14 10.96
N HIS A 8 -4.59 -15.08 11.49
CA HIS A 8 -3.91 -13.80 11.78
C HIS A 8 -2.68 -13.97 12.70
N ALA A 9 -2.64 -15.04 13.51
CA ALA A 9 -1.51 -15.38 14.37
C ALA A 9 -0.26 -15.83 13.60
N GLU A 10 -0.38 -16.16 12.30
CA GLU A 10 0.75 -16.51 11.43
C GLU A 10 1.49 -15.29 10.87
N GLY A 11 1.07 -14.08 11.25
CA GLY A 11 1.71 -12.81 10.91
C GLY A 11 1.06 -12.09 9.72
N ILE A 12 1.63 -10.93 9.39
CA ILE A 12 1.11 -10.01 8.35
C ILE A 12 0.93 -10.69 6.98
N SER A 13 1.82 -11.62 6.64
CA SER A 13 1.78 -12.34 5.37
C SER A 13 0.48 -13.13 5.15
N ALA A 14 -0.16 -13.66 6.21
CA ALA A 14 -1.40 -14.41 6.09
C ALA A 14 -2.58 -13.54 5.62
N SER A 15 -2.68 -12.31 6.13
CA SER A 15 -3.72 -11.35 5.73
C SER A 15 -3.50 -10.87 4.30
N LEU A 16 -2.24 -10.60 3.92
CA LEU A 16 -1.87 -10.23 2.56
C LEU A 16 -2.27 -11.31 1.55
N LYS A 17 -1.90 -12.57 1.80
CA LYS A 17 -2.24 -13.71 0.94
C LYS A 17 -3.74 -13.83 0.69
N ARG A 18 -4.53 -13.74 1.76
CA ARG A 18 -6.00 -13.82 1.68
C ARG A 18 -6.59 -12.64 0.90
N GLY A 19 -6.06 -11.44 1.11
CA GLY A 19 -6.45 -10.26 0.35
C GLY A 19 -6.18 -10.45 -1.15
N LEU A 20 -4.97 -10.86 -1.52
CA LEU A 20 -4.58 -11.09 -2.92
C LEU A 20 -5.40 -12.19 -3.59
N ALA A 21 -5.70 -13.28 -2.88
CA ALA A 21 -6.52 -14.38 -3.40
C ALA A 21 -7.97 -13.97 -3.70
N ALA A 22 -8.48 -12.91 -3.05
CA ALA A 22 -9.82 -12.39 -3.29
C ALA A 22 -9.89 -11.34 -4.40
N VAL A 23 -8.75 -10.93 -4.97
CA VAL A 23 -8.72 -9.96 -6.08
C VAL A 23 -9.26 -10.63 -7.36
N PRO A 24 -10.30 -10.07 -8.02
CA PRO A 24 -10.91 -10.65 -9.23
C PRO A 24 -9.89 -10.90 -10.34
N ALA A 25 -10.01 -12.02 -11.06
CA ALA A 25 -9.02 -12.48 -12.02
C ALA A 25 -8.74 -11.48 -13.16
N GLU A 26 -9.74 -10.66 -13.49
CA GLU A 26 -9.70 -9.59 -14.50
C GLU A 26 -8.92 -8.34 -14.07
N ALA A 27 -8.62 -8.18 -12.78
CA ALA A 27 -7.86 -7.02 -12.30
C ALA A 27 -6.37 -7.16 -12.64
N ASP A 28 -5.78 -6.09 -13.20
CA ASP A 28 -4.37 -6.05 -13.59
C ASP A 28 -3.40 -6.02 -12.40
N GLY A 29 -3.89 -5.69 -11.20
CA GLY A 29 -3.09 -5.55 -9.99
C GLY A 29 -3.91 -5.21 -8.76
N ALA A 30 -3.23 -4.91 -7.66
CA ALA A 30 -3.85 -4.50 -6.40
C ALA A 30 -3.02 -3.41 -5.70
N LEU A 31 -3.71 -2.49 -5.04
CA LEU A 31 -3.13 -1.57 -4.07
C LEU A 31 -3.11 -2.25 -2.71
N VAL A 32 -1.92 -2.36 -2.10
CA VAL A 32 -1.75 -2.86 -0.74
C VAL A 32 -1.67 -1.67 0.19
N CYS A 33 -2.71 -1.48 0.99
CA CYS A 33 -2.86 -0.39 1.96
C CYS A 33 -2.63 -0.89 3.39
N LEU A 34 -1.98 -0.05 4.21
CA LEU A 34 -1.88 -0.30 5.65
C LEU A 34 -3.09 0.31 6.36
N ALA A 35 -3.59 -0.36 7.39
CA ALA A 35 -4.82 0.02 8.08
C ALA A 35 -4.65 1.22 9.03
N ASP A 36 -3.40 1.50 9.43
CA ASP A 36 -2.94 2.54 10.35
C ASP A 36 -2.60 3.86 9.65
N MET A 37 -2.87 4.00 8.34
CA MET A 37 -2.57 5.19 7.55
C MET A 37 -3.83 5.96 7.12
N PRO A 38 -4.55 6.62 8.04
CA PRO A 38 -5.83 7.27 7.76
C PRO A 38 -5.73 8.56 6.92
N LEU A 39 -4.52 9.06 6.67
CA LEU A 39 -4.26 10.23 5.84
C LEU A 39 -4.18 9.89 4.35
N VAL A 40 -3.98 8.61 4.00
CA VAL A 40 -3.98 8.16 2.60
C VAL A 40 -5.39 8.30 2.04
N GLY A 41 -5.56 9.26 1.12
CA GLY A 41 -6.84 9.57 0.50
C GLY A 41 -7.00 9.02 -0.93
N PRO A 42 -8.20 9.15 -1.52
CA PRO A 42 -8.50 8.70 -2.88
C PRO A 42 -7.55 9.27 -3.93
N ALA A 43 -7.19 10.56 -3.82
CA ALA A 43 -6.28 11.22 -4.76
C ALA A 43 -4.89 10.56 -4.81
N THR A 44 -4.40 10.00 -3.69
CA THR A 44 -3.16 9.23 -3.64
C THR A 44 -3.30 7.93 -4.42
N LEU A 45 -4.42 7.23 -4.25
CA LEU A 45 -4.70 5.97 -4.95
C LEU A 45 -4.82 6.20 -6.46
N ASP A 46 -5.58 7.22 -6.86
CA ASP A 46 -5.78 7.58 -8.27
C ASP A 46 -4.47 7.92 -8.97
N ARG A 47 -3.55 8.62 -8.28
CA ARG A 47 -2.21 8.91 -8.80
C ARG A 47 -1.39 7.65 -9.03
N LEU A 48 -1.43 6.70 -8.10
CA LEU A 48 -0.71 5.42 -8.24
C LEU A 48 -1.29 4.59 -9.40
N ILE A 49 -2.62 4.54 -9.51
CA ILE A 49 -3.31 3.87 -10.63
C ILE A 49 -2.95 4.52 -11.96
N ALA A 50 -2.91 5.85 -12.04
CA ALA A 50 -2.54 6.56 -13.27
C ALA A 50 -1.07 6.37 -13.67
N ALA A 51 -0.17 6.13 -12.71
CA ALA A 51 1.24 5.84 -12.99
C ALA A 51 1.49 4.40 -13.44
N PHE A 52 0.56 3.48 -13.14
CA PHE A 52 0.66 2.08 -13.50
C PHE A 52 0.58 1.88 -15.01
N ASN A 53 1.62 1.28 -15.58
CA ASN A 53 1.69 0.99 -17.00
C ASN A 53 2.56 -0.25 -17.25
N PRO A 54 1.95 -1.45 -17.27
CA PRO A 54 2.68 -2.69 -17.52
C PRO A 54 3.40 -2.75 -18.87
N VAL A 55 2.86 -2.10 -19.89
CA VAL A 55 3.47 -2.07 -21.25
C VAL A 55 4.83 -1.37 -21.23
N GLU A 56 4.98 -0.36 -20.37
CA GLU A 56 6.25 0.35 -20.16
C GLU A 56 7.07 -0.19 -18.98
N GLY A 57 6.72 -1.35 -18.43
CA GLY A 57 7.42 -1.98 -17.31
C GLY A 57 7.10 -1.38 -15.93
N ARG A 58 6.26 -0.35 -15.85
CA ARG A 58 5.82 0.30 -14.60
C ARG A 58 4.80 -0.58 -13.87
N THR A 59 5.29 -1.61 -13.20
CA THR A 59 4.45 -2.70 -12.63
C THR A 59 4.45 -2.73 -11.09
N ILE A 60 5.30 -1.94 -10.44
CA ILE A 60 5.24 -1.64 -9.01
C ILE A 60 5.20 -0.12 -8.87
N CYS A 61 4.09 0.46 -8.39
CA CYS A 61 4.02 1.91 -8.18
C CYS A 61 4.11 2.23 -6.69
N VAL A 62 5.10 3.03 -6.31
CA VAL A 62 5.41 3.36 -4.92
C VAL A 62 5.30 4.88 -4.74
N PRO A 63 4.50 5.39 -3.78
CA PRO A 63 4.43 6.80 -3.52
C PRO A 63 5.73 7.27 -2.85
N THR A 64 6.16 8.48 -3.17
CA THR A 64 7.32 9.10 -2.53
C THR A 64 7.02 10.51 -2.06
N TRP A 65 7.59 10.88 -0.92
CA TRP A 65 7.61 12.26 -0.44
C TRP A 65 9.00 12.61 0.04
N ASN A 66 9.57 13.71 -0.47
CA ASN A 66 10.93 14.16 -0.16
C ASN A 66 11.99 13.04 -0.26
N GLY A 67 11.93 12.24 -1.33
CA GLY A 67 12.87 11.15 -1.61
C GLY A 67 12.68 9.88 -0.75
N LYS A 68 11.66 9.84 0.11
CA LYS A 68 11.33 8.67 0.92
C LYS A 68 10.16 7.91 0.32
N ARG A 69 10.30 6.58 0.19
CA ARG A 69 9.24 5.67 -0.23
C ARG A 69 8.24 5.43 0.89
N GLY A 70 6.96 5.49 0.54
CA GLY A 70 5.83 5.32 1.43
C GLY A 70 4.89 4.19 1.03
N ASN A 71 3.68 4.24 1.60
CA ASN A 71 2.55 3.37 1.30
C ASN A 71 1.34 4.23 0.89
N PRO A 72 0.35 3.69 0.17
CA PRO A 72 0.20 2.29 -0.25
C PRO A 72 1.04 1.96 -1.49
N VAL A 73 1.32 0.68 -1.72
CA VAL A 73 2.07 0.23 -2.91
C VAL A 73 1.13 -0.50 -3.87
N LEU A 74 1.15 -0.12 -5.14
CA LEU A 74 0.44 -0.82 -6.20
C LEU A 74 1.34 -1.91 -6.78
N TRP A 75 0.80 -3.13 -6.86
CA TRP A 75 1.48 -4.30 -7.40
C TRP A 75 0.71 -4.87 -8.58
N ALA A 76 1.38 -5.11 -9.70
CA ALA A 76 0.83 -5.90 -10.80
C ALA A 76 0.51 -7.33 -10.34
N ARG A 77 -0.54 -7.93 -10.94
CA ARG A 77 -0.99 -9.30 -10.66
C ARG A 77 0.11 -10.35 -10.80
N ARG A 78 1.10 -10.12 -11.69
CA ARG A 78 2.25 -11.03 -11.86
C ARG A 78 3.07 -11.27 -10.59
N PHE A 79 3.01 -10.36 -9.61
CA PHE A 79 3.72 -10.50 -8.34
C PHE A 79 2.92 -11.29 -7.29
N PHE A 80 1.62 -11.53 -7.50
CA PHE A 80 0.79 -12.20 -6.50
C PHE A 80 1.30 -13.61 -6.14
N PRO A 81 1.77 -14.45 -7.10
CA PRO A 81 2.34 -15.76 -6.75
C PRO A 81 3.58 -15.67 -5.86
N GLU A 82 4.43 -14.68 -6.09
CA GLU A 82 5.66 -14.42 -5.31
C GLU A 82 5.31 -13.88 -3.91
N MET A 83 4.41 -12.89 -3.84
CA MET A 83 3.86 -12.38 -2.59
C MET A 83 3.13 -13.47 -1.78
N ALA A 84 2.59 -14.49 -2.45
CA ALA A 84 1.95 -15.62 -1.78
C ALA A 84 2.93 -16.56 -1.07
N GLN A 85 4.23 -16.50 -1.41
CA GLN A 85 5.27 -17.28 -0.75
C GLN A 85 5.83 -16.60 0.52
N LEU A 86 5.48 -15.35 0.78
CA LEU A 86 5.94 -14.63 1.99
C LEU A 86 5.46 -15.33 3.27
N SER A 87 6.24 -15.28 4.33
CA SER A 87 5.90 -15.95 5.60
C SER A 87 6.19 -15.07 6.81
N GLY A 88 5.45 -15.30 7.90
CA GLY A 88 5.59 -14.52 9.14
C GLY A 88 5.20 -13.06 8.94
N ASP A 89 5.94 -12.16 9.60
CA ASP A 89 5.71 -10.72 9.59
C ASP A 89 6.43 -9.98 8.44
N VAL A 90 6.80 -10.71 7.39
CA VAL A 90 7.46 -10.14 6.22
C VAL A 90 6.42 -9.58 5.26
N GLY A 91 6.42 -8.25 5.09
CA GLY A 91 5.69 -7.57 4.03
C GLY A 91 6.42 -7.64 2.68
N ALA A 92 5.71 -7.27 1.60
CA ALA A 92 6.25 -7.27 0.24
C ALA A 92 7.32 -6.19 -0.05
N ARG A 93 7.77 -5.43 0.98
CA ARG A 93 8.69 -4.30 0.81
C ARG A 93 10.06 -4.71 0.23
N HIS A 94 10.58 -5.89 0.58
CA HIS A 94 11.85 -6.39 0.05
C HIS A 94 11.78 -6.68 -1.47
N LEU A 95 10.62 -7.17 -1.96
CA LEU A 95 10.39 -7.41 -3.39
C LEU A 95 10.53 -6.11 -4.22
N ILE A 96 10.29 -4.94 -3.62
CA ILE A 96 10.51 -3.64 -4.30
C ILE A 96 12.01 -3.46 -4.65
N GLY A 97 12.91 -3.92 -3.78
CA GLY A 97 14.35 -3.86 -4.02
C GLY A 97 14.82 -4.89 -5.05
N GLU A 98 14.23 -6.07 -5.05
CA GLU A 98 14.55 -7.16 -5.99
C GLU A 98 14.10 -6.87 -7.42
N HIS A 99 13.01 -6.11 -7.59
CA HIS A 99 12.43 -5.73 -8.87
C HIS A 99 12.57 -4.22 -9.14
N ALA A 100 13.69 -3.61 -8.75
CA ALA A 100 13.88 -2.16 -8.80
C ALA A 100 13.73 -1.55 -10.20
N ASP A 101 14.02 -2.30 -11.26
CA ASP A 101 13.85 -1.94 -12.67
C ASP A 101 12.38 -1.79 -13.09
N LEU A 102 11.46 -2.36 -12.31
CA LEU A 102 10.02 -2.39 -12.55
C LEU A 102 9.26 -1.39 -11.66
N VAL A 103 9.99 -0.66 -10.80
CA VAL A 103 9.45 0.31 -9.85
C VAL A 103 9.26 1.66 -10.51
N CYS A 104 8.05 2.19 -10.40
CA CYS A 104 7.71 3.57 -10.71
C CYS A 104 7.48 4.32 -9.41
N GLU A 105 8.35 5.29 -9.12
CA GLU A 105 8.16 6.19 -7.98
C GLU A 105 7.22 7.34 -8.36
N VAL A 106 6.20 7.57 -7.53
CA VAL A 106 5.15 8.56 -7.78
C VAL A 106 5.23 9.64 -6.71
N ALA A 107 5.67 10.83 -7.07
CA ALA A 107 5.82 11.93 -6.13
C ALA A 107 4.46 12.41 -5.60
N MET A 108 4.37 12.51 -4.27
CA MET A 108 3.19 12.96 -3.53
C MET A 108 3.35 14.41 -3.06
N PRO A 109 2.25 15.17 -2.93
CA PRO A 109 2.29 16.57 -2.54
C PRO A 109 2.59 16.78 -1.05
N ASP A 110 2.32 15.78 -0.21
CA ASP A 110 2.43 15.82 1.24
C ASP A 110 2.95 14.48 1.79
N ASP A 111 3.16 14.44 3.11
CA ASP A 111 3.71 13.30 3.84
C ASP A 111 2.68 12.24 4.23
N SER A 112 1.43 12.34 3.77
CA SER A 112 0.36 11.39 4.12
C SER A 112 0.71 9.93 3.85
N VAL A 113 1.58 9.68 2.86
CA VAL A 113 2.08 8.36 2.46
C VAL A 113 3.21 7.83 3.34
N LEU A 114 3.69 8.62 4.30
CA LEU A 114 4.73 8.26 5.27
C LEU A 114 4.20 8.23 6.71
N THR A 115 3.00 8.74 6.97
CA THR A 115 2.43 8.87 8.31
C THR A 115 1.57 7.68 8.69
N ASP A 116 2.04 6.90 9.65
CA ASP A 116 1.31 5.89 10.41
C ASP A 116 0.76 6.47 11.73
N VAL A 117 -0.35 5.89 12.20
CA VAL A 117 -1.06 6.34 13.41
C VAL A 117 -1.27 5.13 14.33
N ASP A 118 -0.22 4.81 15.08
CA ASP A 118 -0.19 3.62 15.94
C ASP A 118 -0.61 3.88 17.39
N THR A 119 -0.73 5.15 17.80
CA THR A 119 -1.05 5.52 19.18
C THR A 119 -2.39 6.23 19.30
N PRO A 120 -3.14 6.02 20.40
CA PRO A 120 -4.35 6.78 20.70
C PRO A 120 -4.11 8.29 20.68
N GLU A 121 -2.94 8.74 21.13
CA GLU A 121 -2.55 10.15 21.15
C GLU A 121 -2.36 10.70 19.73
N ALA A 122 -1.70 9.96 18.84
CA ALA A 122 -1.56 10.32 17.44
C ALA A 122 -2.93 10.39 16.75
N LEU A 123 -3.82 9.44 17.05
CA LEU A 123 -5.20 9.45 16.55
C LEU A 123 -5.99 10.65 17.06
N ALA A 124 -5.84 11.03 18.33
CA ALA A 124 -6.49 12.20 18.91
C ALA A 124 -5.99 13.50 18.28
N ALA A 125 -4.66 13.65 18.10
CA ALA A 125 -4.06 14.80 17.44
C ALA A 125 -4.58 14.95 15.99
N LEU A 126 -4.64 13.85 15.23
CA LEU A 126 -5.17 13.84 13.87
C LEU A 126 -6.65 14.23 13.82
N ARG A 127 -7.46 13.74 14.76
CA ARG A 127 -8.88 14.14 14.85
C ARG A 127 -9.04 15.62 15.15
N ALA A 128 -8.24 16.18 16.06
CA ALA A 128 -8.26 17.60 16.39
C ALA A 128 -7.86 18.46 15.19
N ALA A 129 -6.80 18.09 14.46
CA ALA A 129 -6.36 18.79 13.25
C ALA A 129 -7.44 18.79 12.14
N ARG A 130 -8.21 17.70 12.00
CA ARG A 130 -9.31 17.61 11.01
C ARG A 130 -10.58 18.37 11.42
N GLN A 131 -10.73 18.73 12.69
CA GLN A 131 -11.90 19.46 13.22
C GLN A 131 -11.68 20.97 13.29
N GLN A 132 -10.45 21.45 13.12
CA GLN A 132 -10.20 22.88 12.98
C GLN A 132 -10.68 23.32 11.58
N PRO A 133 -11.66 24.24 11.48
CA PRO A 133 -12.06 24.77 10.19
C PRO A 133 -10.85 25.47 9.57
N ALA A 134 -10.64 25.28 8.26
CA ALA A 134 -9.71 26.09 7.49
C ALA A 134 -10.13 27.56 7.67
N GLY A 135 -9.33 28.32 8.43
CA GLY A 135 -9.51 29.75 8.63
C GLY A 135 -9.23 30.54 7.37
#